data_AF-A0A914DPV5-F1
#
_entry.id   AF-A0A914DPV5-F1
#
_cell.length_a   1.000
_cell.length_b   1.000
_cell.length_c   1.000
_cell.angle_alpha   90.00
_cell.angle_beta   90.00
_cell.angle_gamma   90.00
#
_symmetry.space_group_name_H-M   'P 1'
#
loop_
_entity.id
_entity.type
_entity.pdbx_description
1 polymer ?
#
loop_
_entity_poly.entity_id
_entity_poly.type
_entity_poly.pdbx_seq_one_letter_code
_entity_poly.pdbx_strand_id
1 'polypeptide(L)'
;MMTDRPYGAKRVSRGKWDNYGHDKRRGYDVDLKLGQTPFYEMSLVSAVAFNLFITVLMAVIGSITPDCPGGVTYTNGICYKSFNQSLTWYQAEANCVHSGGHLASISDVFVNTFLAGYADAEFSGSDYWIGATTNYLGGGNWSWSDYNPFSYNNFGAGLVYNVGYCVSVNLPSGKWSNVSCSVAKPYLCEYVPSTMTCSTQQTSILACPNEFTFYEPTKTCFKLLKPQNFTNAINQCKSLGGFLASIHSAKENQFFVDVFSIDPYSYDVNITLSDNRHVWIGFFDPTHTLNYTWVDGSQVDFKNWAPGEPDDGLGVEHCGTLMTDMSFQEKGWLAGQWDDRPCDKLLPAFCEISQF
;
A
#
# COMPACT_ATOMS: atom_id res chain seq x y z
N MET A 1 -12.34 73.87 11.23
CA MET A 1 -13.64 73.15 11.15
C MET A 1 -13.29 71.66 11.30
N MET A 2 -13.34 71.06 12.50
CA MET A 2 -14.54 70.43 13.14
C MET A 2 -15.15 69.36 12.22
N THR A 3 -15.33 68.07 12.57
CA THR A 3 -15.56 67.34 13.84
C THR A 3 -15.38 65.82 13.57
N ASP A 4 -14.68 65.05 14.41
CA ASP A 4 -15.17 64.09 15.45
C ASP A 4 -15.19 62.59 15.10
N ARG A 5 -14.85 61.82 16.15
CA ARG A 5 -14.57 60.38 16.38
C ARG A 5 -15.86 59.54 16.65
N PRO A 6 -15.84 58.32 17.25
CA PRO A 6 -15.12 57.02 17.04
C PRO A 6 -16.04 55.76 17.26
N TYR A 7 -15.45 54.59 17.59
CA TYR A 7 -15.92 53.36 18.30
C TYR A 7 -15.94 52.06 17.45
N GLY A 8 -15.46 50.89 17.91
CA GLY A 8 -14.93 50.50 19.21
C GLY A 8 -14.36 49.06 19.21
N ALA A 9 -13.38 48.84 20.08
CA ALA A 9 -12.86 47.51 20.44
C ALA A 9 -13.63 46.96 21.65
N LYS A 10 -13.90 45.65 21.69
CA LYS A 10 -14.41 44.95 22.89
C LYS A 10 -13.43 43.87 23.34
N ARG A 11 -12.84 44.10 24.53
CA ARG A 11 -12.35 43.08 25.47
C ARG A 11 -13.54 42.56 26.29
N VAL A 12 -13.58 41.26 26.56
CA VAL A 12 -14.36 40.62 27.65
C VAL A 12 -13.48 39.46 28.14
N SER A 13 -12.62 39.69 29.15
CA SER A 13 -12.82 39.57 30.61
C SER A 13 -12.87 38.13 31.13
N ARG A 14 -11.84 37.82 31.94
CA ARG A 14 -11.69 36.67 32.82
C ARG A 14 -12.81 36.63 33.88
N GLY A 15 -13.40 35.46 34.12
CA GLY A 15 -14.09 35.09 35.37
C GLY A 15 -13.46 33.79 35.88
N LYS A 16 -12.64 33.84 36.93
CA LYS A 16 -12.93 33.74 38.37
C LYS A 16 -13.41 32.35 38.81
N TRP A 17 -12.55 31.73 39.60
CA TRP A 17 -12.73 30.53 40.42
C TRP A 17 -13.49 30.91 41.69
N ASP A 18 -14.45 30.08 42.11
CA ASP A 18 -14.96 30.03 43.48
C ASP A 18 -15.13 28.56 43.91
N ASN A 19 -14.68 28.29 45.14
CA ASN A 19 -14.69 27.00 45.84
C ASN A 19 -15.94 26.84 46.74
N TYR A 20 -16.15 25.60 47.19
CA TYR A 20 -16.89 25.12 48.39
C TYR A 20 -18.37 24.72 48.27
N GLY A 21 -18.68 23.50 48.74
CA GLY A 21 -19.91 23.25 49.51
C GLY A 21 -20.63 21.90 49.34
N HIS A 22 -20.26 20.92 50.17
CA HIS A 22 -21.00 19.79 50.76
C HIS A 22 -22.50 19.50 50.44
N ASP A 23 -22.74 18.20 50.17
CA ASP A 23 -23.75 17.28 50.77
C ASP A 23 -25.27 17.55 50.61
N LYS A 24 -25.98 16.62 49.96
CA LYS A 24 -27.12 15.89 50.56
C LYS A 24 -27.68 14.75 49.70
N ARG A 25 -27.76 13.59 50.36
CA ARG A 25 -28.40 12.31 50.05
C ARG A 25 -29.83 12.41 49.48
N ARG A 26 -30.18 11.50 48.56
CA ARG A 26 -31.48 10.80 48.53
C ARG A 26 -31.26 9.34 48.17
N GLY A 27 -31.53 8.47 49.13
CA GLY A 27 -31.62 7.04 48.93
C GLY A 27 -32.99 6.64 48.38
N TYR A 28 -33.01 5.50 47.69
CA TYR A 28 -34.19 4.70 47.48
C TYR A 28 -33.91 3.35 48.14
N ASP A 29 -34.62 3.09 49.25
CA ASP A 29 -34.74 1.78 49.89
C ASP A 29 -35.59 0.88 49.01
N VAL A 30 -35.10 -0.34 48.75
CA VAL A 30 -35.95 -1.45 48.31
C VAL A 30 -35.59 -2.66 49.17
N ASP A 31 -36.47 -2.96 50.11
CA ASP A 31 -36.41 -4.12 51.01
C ASP A 31 -36.38 -5.44 50.23
N LEU A 32 -35.26 -6.17 50.30
CA LEU A 32 -35.17 -7.57 49.86
C LEU A 32 -35.20 -8.48 51.09
N LYS A 33 -36.38 -9.05 51.35
CA LYS A 33 -36.59 -10.12 52.32
C LYS A 33 -35.79 -11.36 51.92
N LEU A 34 -34.88 -11.77 52.80
CA LEU A 34 -34.18 -13.06 52.77
C LEU A 34 -35.21 -14.20 52.99
N GLY A 35 -35.51 -14.93 51.92
CA GLY A 35 -36.18 -16.23 51.96
C GLY A 35 -35.18 -17.34 51.60
N GLN A 36 -34.90 -18.22 52.54
CA GLN A 36 -34.13 -19.45 52.33
C GLN A 36 -34.96 -20.50 51.59
N THR A 37 -34.37 -21.18 50.59
CA THR A 37 -34.75 -22.55 50.17
C THR A 37 -33.49 -23.32 49.72
N PRO A 38 -33.50 -24.66 49.82
CA PRO A 38 -32.32 -25.44 50.21
C PRO A 38 -31.48 -25.99 49.04
N PHE A 39 -30.25 -26.35 49.41
CA PHE A 39 -29.25 -27.08 48.65
C PHE A 39 -29.80 -28.33 47.93
N TYR A 40 -29.47 -28.47 46.65
CA TYR A 40 -29.34 -29.77 46.00
C TYR A 40 -27.86 -30.03 45.71
N GLU A 41 -27.38 -31.10 46.32
CA GLU A 41 -26.08 -31.77 46.15
C GLU A 41 -25.73 -31.99 44.67
N MET A 42 -24.68 -31.34 44.18
CA MET A 42 -23.97 -31.81 42.98
C MET A 42 -22.78 -32.67 43.44
N SER A 43 -22.89 -33.98 43.23
CA SER A 43 -21.87 -34.95 43.63
C SER A 43 -20.47 -34.57 43.10
N LEU A 44 -19.45 -34.82 43.93
CA LEU A 44 -18.02 -34.63 43.62
C LEU A 44 -17.57 -35.30 42.31
N VAL A 45 -18.31 -36.30 41.82
CA VAL A 45 -18.05 -36.99 40.55
C VAL A 45 -18.28 -36.05 39.35
N SER A 46 -19.20 -35.09 39.46
CA SER A 46 -19.47 -34.10 38.41
C SER A 46 -18.38 -33.03 38.32
N ALA A 47 -17.78 -32.61 39.43
CA ALA A 47 -16.75 -31.56 39.44
C ALA A 47 -15.38 -32.09 38.96
N VAL A 48 -15.05 -33.34 39.29
CA VAL A 48 -13.81 -33.99 38.84
C VAL A 48 -13.87 -34.33 37.34
N ALA A 49 -15.01 -34.80 36.84
CA ALA A 49 -15.21 -35.03 35.41
C ALA A 49 -15.17 -33.72 34.60
N PHE A 50 -15.74 -32.63 35.11
CA PHE A 50 -15.72 -31.32 34.44
C PHE A 50 -14.32 -30.68 34.43
N ASN A 51 -13.55 -30.85 35.51
CA ASN A 51 -12.15 -30.38 35.59
C ASN A 51 -11.18 -31.24 34.77
N LEU A 52 -11.42 -32.56 34.66
CA LEU A 52 -10.70 -33.43 33.72
C LEU A 52 -11.05 -33.13 32.27
N PHE A 53 -12.31 -32.78 31.98
CA PHE A 53 -12.71 -32.34 30.64
C PHE A 53 -12.08 -30.99 30.28
N ILE A 54 -12.04 -30.01 31.20
CA ILE A 54 -11.39 -28.70 30.98
C ILE A 54 -9.87 -28.85 30.83
N THR A 55 -9.21 -29.70 31.60
CA THR A 55 -7.76 -29.90 31.50
C THR A 55 -7.36 -30.71 30.27
N VAL A 56 -8.17 -31.69 29.84
CA VAL A 56 -7.97 -32.39 28.56
C VAL A 56 -8.34 -31.48 27.38
N LEU A 57 -9.37 -30.64 27.48
CA LEU A 57 -9.71 -29.65 26.45
C LEU A 57 -8.60 -28.59 26.32
N MET A 58 -8.00 -28.13 27.42
CA MET A 58 -6.85 -27.21 27.41
C MET A 58 -5.51 -27.89 27.04
N ALA A 59 -5.42 -29.22 27.09
CA ALA A 59 -4.24 -29.98 26.64
C ALA A 59 -4.36 -30.45 25.18
N VAL A 60 -5.58 -30.58 24.65
CA VAL A 60 -5.86 -30.93 23.24
C VAL A 60 -5.97 -29.69 22.36
N ILE A 61 -6.36 -28.54 22.93
CA ILE A 61 -6.12 -27.23 22.33
C ILE A 61 -4.71 -26.80 22.77
N GLY A 62 -3.69 -27.49 22.26
CA GLY A 62 -2.35 -26.93 22.26
C GLY A 62 -2.45 -25.52 21.69
N SER A 63 -1.91 -24.53 22.40
CA SER A 63 -1.93 -23.13 22.00
C SER A 63 -1.67 -23.04 20.50
N ILE A 64 -2.69 -22.65 19.74
CA ILE A 64 -2.53 -22.36 18.31
C ILE A 64 -1.82 -21.00 18.25
N THR A 65 -0.59 -20.93 18.76
CA THR A 65 0.30 -19.84 18.42
C THR A 65 0.56 -20.01 16.94
N PRO A 66 0.26 -19.01 16.09
CA PRO A 66 0.66 -19.07 14.70
C PRO A 66 2.15 -19.39 14.66
N ASP A 67 2.51 -20.55 14.12
CA ASP A 67 3.90 -20.94 14.02
C ASP A 67 4.55 -20.00 12.99
N CYS A 68 5.63 -19.32 13.38
CA CYS A 68 6.42 -18.47 12.48
C CYS A 68 7.78 -19.14 12.27
N PRO A 69 7.93 -20.02 11.26
CA PRO A 69 9.17 -20.75 11.03
C PRO A 69 10.37 -19.82 10.80
N GLY A 70 11.23 -19.73 11.82
CA GLY A 70 12.42 -18.86 11.81
C GLY A 70 12.10 -17.37 11.90
N GLY A 71 10.93 -17.01 12.44
CA GLY A 71 10.52 -15.63 12.69
C GLY A 71 9.90 -15.47 14.08
N VAL A 72 9.32 -14.29 14.31
CA VAL A 72 8.63 -13.93 15.54
C VAL A 72 7.20 -13.48 15.22
N THR A 73 6.23 -13.88 16.04
CA THR A 73 4.86 -13.39 15.95
C THR A 73 4.72 -12.05 16.65
N TYR A 74 3.99 -11.12 16.04
CA TYR A 74 3.42 -9.98 16.74
C TYR A 74 1.89 -10.12 16.89
N THR A 75 1.21 -9.19 17.57
CA THR A 75 -0.24 -9.21 17.74
C THR A 75 -0.98 -9.38 16.41
N ASN A 76 -2.15 -10.02 16.44
CA ASN A 76 -2.96 -10.40 15.27
C ASN A 76 -2.34 -11.47 14.34
N GLY A 77 -1.23 -12.09 14.74
CA GLY A 77 -0.70 -13.26 14.05
C GLY A 77 0.14 -12.99 12.82
N ILE A 78 0.60 -11.76 12.64
CA ILE A 78 1.60 -11.42 11.63
C ILE A 78 2.95 -11.96 12.08
N CYS A 79 3.65 -12.64 11.18
CA CYS A 79 5.01 -13.12 11.39
C CYS A 79 6.01 -12.13 10.81
N TYR A 80 7.08 -11.87 11.56
CA TYR A 80 8.23 -11.11 11.11
C TYR A 80 9.48 -11.98 11.08
N LYS A 81 10.32 -11.85 10.06
CA LYS A 81 11.56 -12.62 9.94
C LYS A 81 12.74 -11.73 9.58
N SER A 82 13.82 -11.89 10.34
CA SER A 82 15.10 -11.21 10.15
C SER A 82 15.95 -11.89 9.08
N PHE A 83 16.56 -11.05 8.23
CA PHE A 83 17.59 -11.46 7.29
C PHE A 83 18.80 -10.56 7.48
N ASN A 84 19.85 -11.11 8.12
CA ASN A 84 21.09 -10.37 8.41
C ASN A 84 22.00 -10.21 7.16
N GLN A 85 21.55 -10.67 5.99
CA GLN A 85 22.26 -10.42 4.74
C GLN A 85 21.98 -9.00 4.25
N SER A 86 23.03 -8.27 3.88
CA SER A 86 22.89 -6.89 3.40
C SER A 86 22.52 -6.87 1.92
N LEU A 87 21.31 -6.42 1.60
CA LEU A 87 20.78 -6.29 0.23
C LEU A 87 20.30 -4.86 -0.05
N THR A 88 20.23 -4.50 -1.33
CA THR A 88 19.52 -3.27 -1.74
C THR A 88 18.04 -3.41 -1.41
N TRP A 89 17.31 -2.29 -1.33
CA TRP A 89 15.89 -2.32 -0.98
C TRP A 89 15.08 -3.21 -1.93
N TYR A 90 15.29 -3.08 -3.25
CA TYR A 90 14.60 -3.88 -4.26
C TYR A 90 14.95 -5.38 -4.18
N GLN A 91 16.21 -5.71 -3.86
CA GLN A 91 16.62 -7.10 -3.67
C GLN A 91 16.03 -7.71 -2.40
N ALA A 92 15.94 -6.92 -1.33
CA ALA A 92 15.33 -7.32 -0.07
C ALA A 92 13.82 -7.56 -0.23
N GLU A 93 13.11 -6.66 -0.90
CA GLU A 93 11.69 -6.81 -1.24
C GLU A 93 11.45 -8.07 -2.09
N ALA A 94 12.23 -8.25 -3.16
CA ALA A 94 12.14 -9.45 -4.00
C ALA A 94 12.35 -10.75 -3.19
N ASN A 95 13.24 -10.73 -2.19
CA ASN A 95 13.46 -11.87 -1.30
C ASN A 95 12.27 -12.12 -0.35
N CYS A 96 11.66 -11.08 0.20
CA CYS A 96 10.45 -11.20 1.01
C CYS A 96 9.26 -11.72 0.19
N VAL A 97 9.05 -11.20 -1.01
CA VAL A 97 8.03 -11.66 -1.96
C VAL A 97 8.23 -13.12 -2.32
N HIS A 98 9.48 -13.53 -2.61
CA HIS A 98 9.79 -14.94 -2.86
C HIS A 98 9.47 -15.85 -1.67
N SER A 99 9.50 -15.31 -0.45
CA SER A 99 9.18 -16.03 0.79
C SER A 99 7.69 -15.98 1.16
N GLY A 100 6.82 -15.43 0.29
CA GLY A 100 5.38 -15.33 0.50
C GLY A 100 4.95 -14.16 1.40
N GLY A 101 5.75 -13.10 1.46
CA GLY A 101 5.49 -11.90 2.26
C GLY A 101 5.99 -10.63 1.57
N HIS A 102 6.22 -9.58 2.35
CA HIS A 102 6.76 -8.31 1.88
C HIS A 102 7.78 -7.77 2.88
N LEU A 103 8.54 -6.73 2.54
CA LEU A 103 9.26 -5.99 3.57
C LEU A 103 8.27 -5.42 4.60
N ALA A 104 8.67 -5.45 5.87
CA ALA A 104 7.77 -5.15 6.97
C ALA A 104 7.14 -3.74 6.90
N SER A 105 5.82 -3.68 7.03
CA SER A 105 5.04 -2.49 7.29
C SER A 105 4.88 -2.23 8.79
N ILE A 106 4.72 -0.95 9.15
CA ILE A 106 4.60 -0.52 10.55
C ILE A 106 3.33 0.30 10.73
N SER A 107 2.31 -0.33 11.32
CA SER A 107 0.97 0.25 11.48
C SER A 107 0.83 1.23 12.65
N ASP A 108 1.67 1.10 13.67
CA ASP A 108 1.58 1.88 14.90
C ASP A 108 2.89 1.86 15.70
N VAL A 109 2.88 2.62 16.81
CA VAL A 109 4.03 2.76 17.71
C VAL A 109 4.42 1.44 18.39
N PHE A 110 3.48 0.55 18.67
CA PHE A 110 3.76 -0.70 19.36
C PHE A 110 4.48 -1.67 18.41
N VAL A 111 4.04 -1.76 17.15
CA VAL A 111 4.76 -2.51 16.09
C VAL A 111 6.17 -1.93 15.91
N ASN A 112 6.29 -0.59 15.80
CA ASN A 112 7.59 0.06 15.62
C ASN A 112 8.58 -0.29 16.74
N THR A 113 8.16 -0.16 18.00
CA THR A 113 9.02 -0.44 19.16
C THR A 113 9.39 -1.92 19.22
N PHE A 114 8.47 -2.82 18.92
CA PHE A 114 8.73 -4.25 18.86
C PHE A 114 9.77 -4.60 17.79
N LEU A 115 9.57 -4.17 16.54
CA LEU A 115 10.48 -4.48 15.44
C LEU A 115 11.86 -3.84 15.62
N ALA A 116 11.93 -2.62 16.18
CA ALA A 116 13.21 -2.01 16.51
C ALA A 116 14.01 -2.83 17.54
N GLY A 117 13.37 -3.32 18.60
CA GLY A 117 14.03 -4.17 19.59
C GLY A 117 14.42 -5.54 19.03
N TYR A 118 13.57 -6.15 18.21
CA TYR A 118 13.87 -7.40 17.54
C TYR A 118 15.06 -7.26 16.57
N ALA A 119 15.04 -6.25 15.71
CA ALA A 119 16.12 -5.98 14.76
C ALA A 119 17.45 -5.62 15.44
N ASP A 120 17.43 -4.91 16.57
CA ASP A 120 18.64 -4.58 17.33
C ASP A 120 19.39 -5.84 17.78
N ALA A 121 18.66 -6.84 18.28
CA ALA A 121 19.21 -8.13 18.65
C ALA A 121 19.72 -8.92 17.43
N GLU A 122 18.96 -8.95 16.34
CA GLU A 122 19.26 -9.77 15.16
C GLU A 122 20.39 -9.19 14.28
N PHE A 123 20.48 -7.86 14.19
CA PHE A 123 21.41 -7.15 13.31
C PHE A 123 22.53 -6.44 14.05
N SER A 124 22.68 -6.72 15.36
CA SER A 124 23.73 -6.13 16.21
C SER A 124 23.75 -4.59 16.14
N GLY A 125 22.57 -3.97 16.17
CA GLY A 125 22.40 -2.52 16.11
C GLY A 125 22.56 -1.89 14.72
N SER A 126 22.62 -2.68 13.65
CA SER A 126 22.66 -2.15 12.28
C SER A 126 21.28 -1.66 11.82
N ASP A 127 21.24 -0.51 11.15
CA ASP A 127 20.02 -0.03 10.48
C ASP A 127 19.51 -1.04 9.45
N TYR A 128 18.21 -1.15 9.31
CA TYR A 128 17.57 -2.17 8.47
C TYR A 128 16.47 -1.61 7.58
N TRP A 129 16.20 -2.31 6.47
CA TRP A 129 15.12 -1.97 5.54
C TRP A 129 13.75 -2.37 6.07
N ILE A 130 12.78 -1.49 5.78
CA ILE A 130 11.34 -1.72 5.92
C ILE A 130 10.64 -1.43 4.59
N GLY A 131 9.37 -1.81 4.46
CA GLY A 131 8.65 -1.76 3.18
C GLY A 131 8.25 -0.36 2.72
N ALA A 132 8.59 0.68 3.46
CA ALA A 132 8.24 2.05 3.09
C ALA A 132 9.13 2.56 1.95
N THR A 133 8.49 3.05 0.90
CA THR A 133 9.13 3.62 -0.28
C THR A 133 8.31 4.80 -0.81
N THR A 134 8.90 5.59 -1.70
CA THR A 134 8.23 6.69 -2.41
C THR A 134 8.79 6.83 -3.81
N ASN A 135 7.95 7.29 -4.73
CA ASN A 135 8.33 7.71 -6.07
C ASN A 135 8.54 9.25 -6.17
N TYR A 136 8.39 10.00 -5.07
CA TYR A 136 8.52 11.45 -5.05
C TYR A 136 9.95 11.92 -4.73
N LEU A 137 10.49 12.75 -5.63
CA LEU A 137 11.80 13.40 -5.47
C LEU A 137 11.85 14.22 -4.17
N GLY A 138 12.83 13.92 -3.31
CA GLY A 138 13.08 14.66 -2.06
C GLY A 138 12.35 14.12 -0.81
N GLY A 139 11.56 13.05 -0.96
CA GLY A 139 10.80 12.44 0.14
C GLY A 139 9.40 13.06 0.31
N GLY A 140 8.41 12.22 0.63
CA GLY A 140 7.00 12.59 0.76
C GLY A 140 6.08 11.55 0.11
N ASN A 141 4.80 11.52 0.52
CA ASN A 141 3.79 10.57 0.03
C ASN A 141 4.25 9.09 0.06
N TRP A 142 4.61 8.63 1.25
CA TRP A 142 5.13 7.28 1.47
C TRP A 142 4.05 6.22 1.34
N SER A 143 4.41 5.09 0.75
CA SER A 143 3.58 3.89 0.66
C SER A 143 4.35 2.67 1.16
N TRP A 144 3.61 1.68 1.65
CA TRP A 144 4.18 0.37 1.98
C TRP A 144 4.16 -0.56 0.74
N SER A 145 5.17 -1.39 0.58
CA SER A 145 5.29 -2.35 -0.53
C SER A 145 4.25 -3.47 -0.49
N ASP A 146 3.65 -3.72 0.67
CA ASP A 146 2.57 -4.69 0.91
C ASP A 146 1.16 -4.10 0.71
N TYR A 147 1.07 -2.85 0.26
CA TYR A 147 -0.16 -2.08 0.04
C TYR A 147 -0.96 -1.71 1.31
N ASN A 148 -0.43 -1.95 2.51
CA ASN A 148 -1.10 -1.53 3.74
C ASN A 148 -1.24 0.00 3.81
N PRO A 149 -2.25 0.51 4.56
CA PRO A 149 -2.43 1.94 4.74
C PRO A 149 -1.22 2.58 5.44
N PHE A 150 -0.68 3.66 4.87
CA PHE A 150 0.38 4.45 5.50
C PHE A 150 -0.21 5.42 6.54
N SER A 151 -0.68 4.89 7.68
CA SER A 151 -1.35 5.66 8.73
C SER A 151 -0.43 6.07 9.90
N TYR A 152 0.77 5.50 9.99
CA TYR A 152 1.72 5.75 11.05
C TYR A 152 3.05 6.25 10.48
N ASN A 153 3.65 7.23 11.16
CA ASN A 153 4.83 7.95 10.70
C ASN A 153 5.81 8.12 11.87
N ASN A 154 7.05 7.63 11.70
CA ASN A 154 8.07 7.73 12.75
C ASN A 154 9.44 8.22 12.24
N PHE A 155 9.44 9.07 11.20
CA PHE A 155 10.68 9.71 10.73
C PHE A 155 11.37 10.56 11.83
N GLY A 156 12.69 10.54 11.85
CA GLY A 156 13.51 11.32 12.79
C GLY A 156 13.48 12.83 12.51
N ALA A 157 13.67 13.64 13.56
CA ALA A 157 13.79 15.09 13.43
C ALA A 157 15.18 15.44 12.85
N GLY A 158 15.25 15.88 11.60
CA GLY A 158 16.50 16.42 11.04
C GLY A 158 16.81 16.18 9.56
N LEU A 159 15.89 15.67 8.73
CA LEU A 159 16.23 15.41 7.32
C LEU A 159 15.93 16.63 6.43
N VAL A 160 16.86 17.58 6.52
CA VAL A 160 17.08 18.59 5.48
C VAL A 160 17.83 17.86 4.35
N TYR A 161 17.10 17.51 3.29
CA TYR A 161 17.59 16.99 1.99
C TYR A 161 18.56 15.79 2.04
N ASN A 162 18.03 14.57 2.01
CA ASN A 162 18.75 13.41 1.48
C ASN A 162 17.86 12.70 0.45
N VAL A 163 18.41 12.41 -0.72
CA VAL A 163 17.75 12.00 -1.99
C VAL A 163 17.31 10.53 -2.05
N GLY A 164 16.84 9.98 -0.92
CA GLY A 164 16.46 8.57 -0.81
C GLY A 164 14.98 8.33 -1.06
N TYR A 165 14.67 7.34 -1.90
CA TYR A 165 13.30 6.86 -2.17
C TYR A 165 12.87 5.71 -1.24
N CYS A 166 13.80 5.11 -0.50
CA CYS A 166 13.54 3.94 0.35
C CYS A 166 13.76 4.27 1.82
N VAL A 167 13.07 3.58 2.72
CA VAL A 167 13.10 3.90 4.16
C VAL A 167 13.79 2.83 4.96
N SER A 168 14.74 3.23 5.80
CA SER A 168 15.34 2.38 6.82
C SER A 168 14.98 2.84 8.22
N VAL A 169 14.96 1.91 9.17
CA VAL A 169 14.88 2.22 10.60
C VAL A 169 16.30 2.35 11.15
N ASN A 170 16.57 3.47 11.83
CA ASN A 170 17.87 3.73 12.42
C ASN A 170 17.91 3.24 13.86
N LEU A 171 18.86 2.36 14.17
CA LEU A 171 19.08 1.87 15.53
C LEU A 171 20.17 2.68 16.24
N PRO A 172 20.09 2.84 17.58
CA PRO A 172 19.06 2.31 18.49
C PRO A 172 17.81 3.20 18.59
N SER A 173 17.72 4.30 17.83
CA SER A 173 16.65 5.29 17.99
C SER A 173 15.24 4.80 17.64
N GLY A 174 15.15 3.77 16.78
CA GLY A 174 13.90 3.29 16.19
C GLY A 174 13.22 4.30 15.26
N LYS A 175 13.88 5.41 14.90
CA LYS A 175 13.37 6.44 13.99
C LYS A 175 13.66 6.10 12.55
N TRP A 176 12.79 6.53 11.64
CA TRP A 176 12.94 6.26 10.22
C TRP A 176 13.77 7.34 9.53
N SER A 177 14.55 6.93 8.54
CA SER A 177 15.23 7.81 7.60
C SER A 177 14.98 7.37 6.18
N ASN A 178 14.86 8.33 5.26
CA ASN A 178 14.93 8.02 3.85
C ASN A 178 16.39 7.93 3.38
N VAL A 179 16.69 6.88 2.63
CA VAL A 179 18.04 6.48 2.23
C VAL A 179 18.00 6.04 0.77
N SER A 180 19.12 6.16 0.06
CA SER A 180 19.23 5.63 -1.31
C SER A 180 18.93 4.12 -1.30
N CYS A 181 18.02 3.70 -2.19
CA CYS A 181 17.59 2.30 -2.32
C CYS A 181 18.74 1.33 -2.66
N SER A 182 19.83 1.87 -3.21
CA SER A 182 21.02 1.10 -3.59
C SER A 182 21.94 0.77 -2.41
N VAL A 183 21.68 1.31 -1.21
CA VAL A 183 22.46 0.96 -0.02
C VAL A 183 22.14 -0.48 0.39
N ALA A 184 23.17 -1.28 0.67
CA ALA A 184 22.97 -2.63 1.17
C ALA A 184 22.73 -2.59 2.68
N LYS A 185 21.59 -3.12 3.15
CA LYS A 185 21.25 -3.24 4.59
C LYS A 185 20.60 -4.58 4.89
N PRO A 186 20.69 -5.09 6.13
CA PRO A 186 19.82 -6.16 6.61
C PRO A 186 18.35 -5.69 6.56
N TYR A 187 17.41 -6.64 6.64
CA TYR A 187 16.00 -6.33 6.42
C TYR A 187 15.06 -7.28 7.17
N LEU A 188 13.85 -6.79 7.43
CA LEU A 188 12.76 -7.56 8.01
C LEU A 188 11.68 -7.80 6.96
N CYS A 189 11.30 -9.06 6.78
CA CYS A 189 10.10 -9.42 6.05
C CYS A 189 8.92 -9.59 7.02
N GLU A 190 7.71 -9.28 6.56
CA GLU A 190 6.47 -9.67 7.19
C GLU A 190 5.70 -10.67 6.30
N TYR A 191 4.99 -11.60 6.92
CA TYR A 191 4.11 -12.55 6.24
C TYR A 191 2.98 -12.98 7.17
N VAL A 192 1.85 -13.35 6.60
CA VAL A 192 0.73 -13.92 7.33
C VAL A 192 0.87 -15.46 7.28
N PRO A 193 1.06 -16.16 8.42
CA PRO A 193 1.23 -17.60 8.43
C PRO A 193 -0.04 -18.29 7.92
N SER A 194 0.14 -19.26 7.04
CA SER A 194 -0.94 -19.97 6.32
C SER A 194 -1.98 -20.60 7.26
N THR A 195 -1.62 -20.84 8.53
CA THR A 195 -2.46 -21.44 9.57
C THR A 195 -3.39 -20.45 10.29
N MET A 196 -3.27 -19.15 10.03
CA MET A 196 -4.18 -18.10 10.51
C MET A 196 -5.08 -17.52 9.42
N THR A 197 -5.32 -18.30 8.37
CA THR A 197 -6.51 -18.08 7.55
C THR A 197 -7.72 -18.50 8.38
N CYS A 198 -8.49 -17.52 8.86
CA CYS A 198 -9.87 -17.79 9.25
C CYS A 198 -10.51 -18.50 8.05
N SER A 199 -11.16 -19.64 8.27
CA SER A 199 -11.86 -20.45 7.26
C SER A 199 -12.89 -19.58 6.52
N THR A 200 -12.45 -18.83 5.53
CA THR A 200 -13.28 -18.29 4.48
C THR A 200 -13.45 -19.43 3.49
N GLN A 201 -14.70 -19.70 3.16
CA GLN A 201 -15.04 -20.74 2.20
C GLN A 201 -14.19 -20.56 0.93
N GLN A 202 -13.69 -21.69 0.43
CA GLN A 202 -12.92 -21.82 -0.79
C GLN A 202 -13.66 -21.21 -1.98
N THR A 203 -13.51 -19.90 -2.20
CA THR A 203 -13.70 -19.28 -3.51
C THR A 203 -12.40 -19.44 -4.28
N SER A 204 -12.53 -20.03 -5.47
CA SER A 204 -11.49 -20.19 -6.50
C SER A 204 -10.39 -19.13 -6.43
N ILE A 205 -9.14 -19.59 -6.45
CA ILE A 205 -7.92 -18.79 -6.46
C ILE A 205 -8.09 -17.65 -7.48
N LEU A 206 -8.22 -16.41 -7.00
CA LEU A 206 -8.07 -15.19 -7.80
C LEU A 206 -6.57 -15.07 -8.17
N ALA A 207 -6.10 -15.97 -9.03
CA ALA A 207 -4.78 -15.89 -9.62
C ALA A 207 -4.94 -15.44 -11.06
N CYS A 208 -4.15 -14.45 -11.45
CA CYS A 208 -4.07 -14.09 -12.84
C CYS A 208 -3.51 -15.25 -13.67
N PRO A 209 -3.93 -15.40 -14.94
CA PRO A 209 -3.27 -16.32 -15.86
C PRO A 209 -1.76 -16.04 -15.92
N ASN A 210 -0.97 -17.06 -16.27
CA ASN A 210 0.50 -16.93 -16.36
C ASN A 210 0.92 -15.68 -17.15
N GLU A 211 1.92 -14.96 -16.65
CA GLU A 211 2.47 -13.69 -17.19
C GLU A 211 1.56 -12.46 -17.06
N PHE A 212 0.46 -12.54 -16.32
CA PHE A 212 -0.28 -11.37 -15.86
C PHE A 212 0.06 -11.04 -14.40
N THR A 213 0.13 -9.75 -14.10
CA THR A 213 0.34 -9.19 -12.77
C THR A 213 -1.01 -8.82 -12.17
N PHE A 214 -1.29 -9.32 -10.96
CA PHE A 214 -2.53 -9.03 -10.24
C PHE A 214 -2.49 -7.63 -9.62
N TYR A 215 -3.54 -6.86 -9.84
CA TYR A 215 -3.79 -5.60 -9.14
C TYR A 215 -4.95 -5.78 -8.17
N GLU A 216 -4.60 -5.94 -6.89
CA GLU A 216 -5.53 -6.25 -5.81
C GLU A 216 -6.71 -5.25 -5.70
N PRO A 217 -6.50 -3.92 -5.79
CA PRO A 217 -7.57 -2.96 -5.50
C PRO A 217 -8.81 -3.09 -6.39
N THR A 218 -8.62 -3.45 -7.66
CA THR A 218 -9.73 -3.66 -8.62
C THR A 218 -9.93 -5.13 -8.97
N LYS A 219 -9.07 -6.02 -8.46
CA LYS A 219 -9.02 -7.45 -8.80
C LYS A 219 -8.81 -7.69 -10.31
N THR A 220 -8.15 -6.75 -10.97
CA THR A 220 -7.83 -6.80 -12.40
C THR A 220 -6.45 -7.41 -12.60
N CYS A 221 -6.26 -8.09 -13.72
CA CYS A 221 -4.99 -8.66 -14.11
C CYS A 221 -4.43 -7.89 -15.29
N PHE A 222 -3.18 -7.45 -15.19
CA PHE A 222 -2.52 -6.66 -16.23
C PHE A 222 -1.35 -7.40 -16.87
N LYS A 223 -1.12 -7.19 -18.16
CA LYS A 223 0.02 -7.76 -18.89
C LYS A 223 0.65 -6.74 -19.82
N LEU A 224 1.98 -6.67 -19.80
CA LEU A 224 2.74 -5.89 -20.75
C LEU A 224 2.94 -6.69 -22.05
N LEU A 225 2.59 -6.08 -23.17
CA LEU A 225 2.78 -6.62 -24.51
C LEU A 225 4.01 -6.04 -25.20
N LYS A 226 4.52 -6.81 -26.16
CA LYS A 226 5.59 -6.42 -27.07
C LYS A 226 5.18 -5.25 -27.98
N PRO A 227 6.16 -4.47 -28.50
CA PRO A 227 5.89 -3.32 -29.35
C PRO A 227 5.09 -3.63 -30.61
N GLN A 228 4.03 -2.85 -30.82
CA GLN A 228 3.12 -2.94 -31.95
C GLN A 228 2.30 -1.65 -32.10
N ASN A 229 1.56 -1.50 -33.19
CA ASN A 229 0.64 -0.37 -33.35
C ASN A 229 -0.63 -0.52 -32.50
N PHE A 230 -1.34 0.58 -32.29
CA PHE A 230 -2.49 0.65 -31.39
C PHE A 230 -3.59 -0.38 -31.74
N THR A 231 -3.94 -0.49 -33.02
CA THR A 231 -4.95 -1.43 -33.51
C THR A 231 -4.56 -2.89 -33.25
N ASN A 232 -3.29 -3.24 -33.48
CA ASN A 232 -2.79 -4.59 -33.18
C ASN A 232 -2.79 -4.86 -31.68
N ALA A 233 -2.45 -3.87 -30.86
CA ALA A 233 -2.50 -3.98 -29.41
C ALA A 233 -3.92 -4.24 -28.90
N ILE A 234 -4.93 -3.51 -29.41
CA ILE A 234 -6.35 -3.78 -29.13
C ILE A 234 -6.70 -5.24 -29.47
N ASN A 235 -6.34 -5.69 -30.68
CA ASN A 235 -6.69 -7.04 -31.13
C ASN A 235 -5.98 -8.12 -30.30
N GLN A 236 -4.76 -7.87 -29.83
CA GLN A 236 -4.04 -8.79 -28.97
C GLN A 236 -4.63 -8.82 -27.55
N CYS A 237 -4.98 -7.69 -26.95
CA CYS A 237 -5.67 -7.71 -25.65
C CYS A 237 -7.02 -8.42 -25.74
N LYS A 238 -7.77 -8.22 -26.84
CA LYS A 238 -9.01 -8.95 -27.12
C LYS A 238 -8.79 -10.47 -27.23
N SER A 239 -7.71 -10.91 -27.88
CA SER A 239 -7.41 -12.35 -27.99
C SER A 239 -6.98 -12.97 -26.66
N LEU A 240 -6.49 -12.14 -25.72
CA LEU A 240 -6.20 -12.52 -24.33
C LEU A 240 -7.44 -12.45 -23.41
N GLY A 241 -8.61 -12.08 -23.94
CA GLY A 241 -9.87 -12.01 -23.20
C GLY A 241 -10.14 -10.68 -22.51
N GLY A 242 -9.50 -9.59 -22.95
CA GLY A 242 -9.64 -8.28 -22.33
C GLY A 242 -9.47 -7.10 -23.29
N PHE A 243 -9.01 -5.99 -22.75
CA PHE A 243 -8.88 -4.72 -23.45
C PHE A 243 -7.51 -4.08 -23.20
N LEU A 244 -7.16 -3.05 -23.96
CA LEU A 244 -6.07 -2.18 -23.53
C LEU A 244 -6.48 -1.51 -22.22
N ALA A 245 -5.51 -1.39 -21.31
CA ALA A 245 -5.77 -0.99 -19.94
C ALA A 245 -6.46 0.37 -19.82
N SER A 246 -7.48 0.43 -18.97
CA SER A 246 -8.10 1.66 -18.51
C SER A 246 -7.48 2.11 -17.18
N ILE A 247 -7.55 3.40 -16.86
CA ILE A 247 -6.97 3.95 -15.63
C ILE A 247 -7.98 4.87 -14.96
N HIS A 248 -8.39 4.49 -13.75
CA HIS A 248 -9.49 5.10 -13.00
C HIS A 248 -9.05 5.76 -11.69
N SER A 249 -7.77 5.68 -11.34
CA SER A 249 -7.24 6.37 -10.17
C SER A 249 -5.76 6.68 -10.26
N ALA A 250 -5.30 7.64 -9.46
CA ALA A 250 -3.88 7.92 -9.31
C ALA A 250 -3.09 6.69 -8.78
N LYS A 251 -3.72 5.85 -7.95
CA LYS A 251 -3.09 4.64 -7.39
C LYS A 251 -2.93 3.55 -8.45
N GLU A 252 -3.88 3.43 -9.36
CA GLU A 252 -3.82 2.53 -10.52
C GLU A 252 -2.83 3.04 -11.56
N ASN A 253 -2.82 4.35 -11.83
CA ASN A 253 -1.81 4.97 -12.69
C ASN A 253 -0.38 4.69 -12.20
N GLN A 254 -0.17 4.77 -10.89
CA GLN A 254 1.13 4.50 -10.29
C GLN A 254 1.55 3.03 -10.44
N PHE A 255 0.60 2.10 -10.33
CA PHE A 255 0.87 0.68 -10.53
C PHE A 255 1.50 0.40 -11.92
N PHE A 256 1.04 1.06 -13.00
CA PHE A 256 1.64 0.89 -14.33
C PHE A 256 3.10 1.38 -14.40
N VAL A 257 3.43 2.47 -13.69
CA VAL A 257 4.81 2.97 -13.59
C VAL A 257 5.68 1.96 -12.84
N ASP A 258 5.18 1.41 -11.74
CA ASP A 258 5.91 0.48 -10.89
C ASP A 258 6.16 -0.86 -11.59
N VAL A 259 5.15 -1.40 -12.28
CA VAL A 259 5.27 -2.68 -13.02
C VAL A 259 6.23 -2.57 -14.20
N PHE A 260 6.29 -1.43 -14.89
CA PHE A 260 7.21 -1.23 -16.01
C PHE A 260 8.66 -0.97 -15.56
N SER A 261 8.85 -0.35 -14.39
CA SER A 261 10.18 -0.05 -13.83
C SER A 261 10.99 -1.30 -13.48
N ILE A 262 10.36 -2.47 -13.43
CA ILE A 262 10.99 -3.75 -13.09
C ILE A 262 11.84 -4.30 -14.25
N ASP A 263 11.67 -3.80 -15.48
CA ASP A 263 12.40 -4.38 -16.62
C ASP A 263 12.78 -3.39 -17.75
N PRO A 264 13.73 -2.47 -17.50
CA PRO A 264 14.27 -1.60 -18.55
C PRO A 264 15.29 -2.30 -19.48
N TYR A 265 15.57 -3.60 -19.29
CA TYR A 265 16.68 -4.31 -19.98
C TYR A 265 16.28 -5.61 -20.70
N SER A 266 15.05 -6.11 -20.63
CA SER A 266 14.69 -7.36 -21.34
C SER A 266 14.33 -7.20 -22.82
N TYR A 267 14.36 -5.98 -23.37
CA TYR A 267 13.97 -5.75 -24.75
C TYR A 267 15.14 -5.45 -25.68
N ASP A 268 15.58 -6.51 -26.36
CA ASP A 268 16.61 -6.52 -27.40
C ASP A 268 16.06 -5.95 -28.74
N VAL A 269 15.62 -4.69 -28.77
CA VAL A 269 15.16 -4.05 -30.01
C VAL A 269 15.74 -2.65 -30.16
N ASN A 270 16.36 -2.44 -31.33
CA ASN A 270 16.71 -1.15 -31.93
C ASN A 270 15.46 -0.25 -32.09
N ILE A 271 14.87 0.21 -30.99
CA ILE A 271 13.82 1.23 -30.98
C ILE A 271 14.55 2.57 -30.79
N THR A 272 14.29 3.49 -31.72
CA THR A 272 14.89 4.81 -31.77
C THR A 272 14.68 5.55 -30.45
N LEU A 273 15.76 6.12 -29.92
CA LEU A 273 15.95 6.68 -28.56
C LEU A 273 14.89 7.68 -28.04
N SER A 274 13.94 8.13 -28.86
CA SER A 274 12.83 9.02 -28.48
C SER A 274 11.54 8.29 -28.07
N ASP A 275 11.29 7.08 -28.58
CA ASP A 275 10.01 6.38 -28.41
C ASP A 275 10.05 5.24 -27.37
N ASN A 276 11.22 4.95 -26.78
CA ASN A 276 11.46 3.79 -25.88
C ASN A 276 10.64 3.73 -24.57
N ARG A 277 9.74 4.69 -24.33
CA ARG A 277 9.28 5.03 -22.97
C ARG A 277 7.80 5.38 -22.88
N HIS A 278 7.11 5.24 -24.00
CA HIS A 278 5.66 5.32 -24.09
C HIS A 278 5.10 3.92 -24.19
N VAL A 279 4.01 3.69 -23.48
CA VAL A 279 3.27 2.43 -23.49
C VAL A 279 1.84 2.74 -23.86
N TRP A 280 1.28 2.01 -24.82
CA TRP A 280 -0.13 2.15 -25.15
C TRP A 280 -1.00 1.82 -23.93
N ILE A 281 -1.94 2.72 -23.66
CA ILE A 281 -3.09 2.51 -22.76
C ILE A 281 -4.37 2.59 -23.60
N GLY A 282 -5.50 2.19 -23.04
CA GLY A 282 -6.76 2.10 -23.77
C GLY A 282 -7.42 3.45 -24.11
N PHE A 283 -6.75 4.57 -23.91
CA PHE A 283 -7.33 5.91 -24.07
C PHE A 283 -7.15 6.38 -25.51
N PHE A 284 -8.22 6.75 -26.21
CA PHE A 284 -8.12 7.20 -27.61
C PHE A 284 -9.25 8.16 -27.98
N ASP A 285 -9.02 8.97 -29.00
CA ASP A 285 -10.00 9.88 -29.58
C ASP A 285 -10.61 9.29 -30.87
N PRO A 286 -11.76 8.61 -30.80
CA PRO A 286 -12.37 7.98 -31.97
C PRO A 286 -12.86 8.98 -33.02
N THR A 287 -13.06 10.24 -32.64
CA THR A 287 -13.71 11.26 -33.49
C THR A 287 -12.75 12.32 -34.01
N HIS A 288 -11.49 12.31 -33.55
CA HIS A 288 -10.48 13.34 -33.86
C HIS A 288 -10.98 14.75 -33.49
N THR A 289 -11.56 14.86 -32.29
CA THR A 289 -12.12 16.11 -31.72
C THR A 289 -11.57 16.41 -30.32
N LEU A 290 -10.46 15.82 -29.93
CA LEU A 290 -9.87 15.84 -28.59
C LEU A 290 -10.78 15.26 -27.50
N ASN A 291 -11.73 14.40 -27.87
CA ASN A 291 -12.67 13.79 -26.93
C ASN A 291 -12.32 12.33 -26.69
N TYR A 292 -11.33 12.12 -25.82
CA TYR A 292 -10.79 10.81 -25.51
C TYR A 292 -11.75 9.94 -24.68
N THR A 293 -11.80 8.65 -25.02
CA THR A 293 -12.60 7.60 -24.37
C THR A 293 -11.77 6.33 -24.21
N TRP A 294 -12.19 5.43 -23.31
CA TRP A 294 -11.53 4.13 -23.14
C TRP A 294 -12.06 3.08 -24.12
N VAL A 295 -11.17 2.24 -24.67
CA VAL A 295 -11.54 1.17 -25.62
C VAL A 295 -12.40 0.06 -25.01
N ASP A 296 -12.40 -0.08 -23.69
CA ASP A 296 -13.25 -1.02 -22.93
C ASP A 296 -14.65 -0.46 -22.65
N GLY A 297 -14.87 0.84 -22.93
CA GLY A 297 -16.13 1.55 -22.72
C GLY A 297 -16.34 2.04 -21.28
N SER A 298 -15.34 1.94 -20.40
CA SER A 298 -15.41 2.48 -19.04
C SER A 298 -15.52 4.00 -19.02
N GLN A 299 -15.95 4.55 -17.87
CA GLN A 299 -16.10 6.00 -17.72
C GLN A 299 -14.75 6.69 -17.62
N VAL A 300 -14.68 7.91 -18.15
CA VAL A 300 -13.49 8.76 -18.03
C VAL A 300 -13.59 9.60 -16.75
N ASP A 301 -13.17 9.01 -15.64
CA ASP A 301 -13.23 9.58 -14.29
C ASP A 301 -11.85 10.00 -13.74
N PHE A 302 -10.78 9.57 -14.39
CA PHE A 302 -9.41 9.95 -14.09
C PHE A 302 -8.64 10.35 -15.36
N LYS A 303 -7.79 11.36 -15.24
CA LYS A 303 -6.89 11.84 -16.31
C LYS A 303 -5.55 12.25 -15.72
N ASN A 304 -4.46 11.87 -16.38
CA ASN A 304 -3.10 12.26 -15.97
C ASN A 304 -2.25 12.76 -17.15
N TRP A 305 -2.83 13.61 -18.01
CA TRP A 305 -2.11 14.24 -19.12
C TRP A 305 -0.87 15.00 -18.66
N ALA A 306 0.18 14.95 -19.47
CA ALA A 306 1.37 15.77 -19.28
C ALA A 306 1.05 17.26 -19.51
N PRO A 307 1.85 18.19 -18.97
CA PRO A 307 1.71 19.61 -19.26
C PRO A 307 1.77 19.89 -20.76
N GLY A 308 0.64 20.33 -21.32
CA GLY A 308 0.49 20.62 -22.76
C GLY A 308 -0.44 19.65 -23.49
N GLU A 309 -0.71 18.48 -22.90
CA GLU A 309 -1.41 17.38 -23.58
C GLU A 309 -2.91 17.28 -23.21
N PRO A 310 -3.75 16.67 -24.07
CA PRO A 310 -3.41 16.23 -25.42
C PRO A 310 -3.33 17.42 -26.39
N ASP A 311 -2.34 17.42 -27.29
CA ASP A 311 -2.09 18.52 -28.22
C ASP A 311 -2.49 18.23 -29.67
N ASP A 312 -2.87 16.98 -29.99
CA ASP A 312 -3.12 16.49 -31.35
C ASP A 312 -2.01 16.93 -32.32
N GLY A 313 -0.77 16.61 -31.99
CA GLY A 313 0.41 16.98 -32.75
C GLY A 313 0.26 16.71 -34.24
N LEU A 314 0.33 17.78 -35.04
CA LEU A 314 0.14 17.76 -36.51
C LEU A 314 -1.22 17.21 -36.99
N GLY A 315 -2.21 17.05 -36.11
CA GLY A 315 -3.53 16.52 -36.45
C GLY A 315 -3.56 15.00 -36.65
N VAL A 316 -2.62 14.26 -36.05
CA VAL A 316 -2.46 12.81 -36.24
C VAL A 316 -2.33 12.02 -34.94
N GLU A 317 -2.40 12.69 -33.78
CA GLU A 317 -2.16 12.08 -32.47
C GLU A 317 -3.51 11.83 -31.79
N HIS A 318 -3.94 10.57 -31.84
CA HIS A 318 -5.30 10.18 -31.41
C HIS A 318 -5.30 8.97 -30.47
N CYS A 319 -4.11 8.46 -30.12
CA CYS A 319 -3.94 7.29 -29.28
C CYS A 319 -3.10 7.65 -28.06
N GLY A 320 -3.66 7.46 -26.88
CA GLY A 320 -3.07 7.79 -25.60
C GLY A 320 -2.00 6.79 -25.18
N THR A 321 -0.94 7.32 -24.62
CA THR A 321 0.17 6.56 -24.06
C THR A 321 0.43 7.00 -22.63
N LEU A 322 0.97 6.08 -21.82
CA LEU A 322 1.53 6.38 -20.52
C LEU A 322 3.06 6.39 -20.64
N MET A 323 3.70 7.41 -20.08
CA MET A 323 5.16 7.50 -19.97
C MET A 323 5.65 6.75 -18.74
N THR A 324 6.68 5.93 -18.87
CA THR A 324 7.12 5.06 -17.77
C THR A 324 8.38 5.53 -17.05
N ASP A 325 9.09 6.53 -17.56
CA ASP A 325 10.27 7.12 -16.90
C ASP A 325 10.29 8.67 -16.98
N MET A 326 11.30 9.28 -16.35
CA MET A 326 11.48 10.74 -16.27
C MET A 326 12.30 11.35 -17.41
N SER A 327 12.39 10.69 -18.56
CA SER A 327 13.23 11.16 -19.66
C SER A 327 12.86 12.50 -20.29
N PHE A 328 11.64 12.97 -20.02
CA PHE A 328 11.14 14.26 -20.47
C PHE A 328 11.19 15.32 -19.36
N GLN A 329 12.06 15.15 -18.35
CA GLN A 329 12.21 16.09 -17.25
C GLN A 329 12.53 17.52 -17.72
N GLU A 330 13.24 17.68 -18.85
CA GLU A 330 13.52 18.99 -19.46
C GLU A 330 12.25 19.71 -19.95
N LYS A 331 11.18 18.97 -20.28
CA LYS A 331 9.85 19.50 -20.60
C LYS A 331 8.96 19.68 -19.36
N GLY A 332 9.45 19.33 -18.16
CA GLY A 332 8.65 19.34 -16.93
C GLY A 332 7.66 18.17 -16.81
N TRP A 333 7.81 17.13 -17.64
CA TRP A 333 6.97 15.95 -17.63
C TRP A 333 7.50 14.90 -16.64
N LEU A 334 6.59 14.13 -16.05
CA LEU A 334 6.85 13.13 -15.01
C LEU A 334 6.44 11.73 -15.47
N ALA A 335 7.07 10.71 -14.88
CA ALA A 335 6.65 9.33 -15.07
C ALA A 335 5.18 9.15 -14.64
N GLY A 336 4.45 8.33 -15.40
CA GLY A 336 3.02 8.10 -15.25
C GLY A 336 2.14 9.13 -15.94
N GLN A 337 2.68 10.24 -16.46
CA GLN A 337 1.90 11.20 -17.24
C GLN A 337 1.62 10.69 -18.66
N TRP A 338 0.56 11.22 -19.27
CA TRP A 338 0.06 10.75 -20.54
C TRP A 338 0.40 11.70 -21.68
N ASP A 339 0.58 11.12 -22.86
CA ASP A 339 0.91 11.78 -24.12
C ASP A 339 0.04 11.14 -25.22
N ASP A 340 -0.53 11.91 -26.14
CA ASP A 340 -1.18 11.37 -27.33
C ASP A 340 -0.18 11.21 -28.47
N ARG A 341 -0.34 10.14 -29.24
CA ARG A 341 0.62 9.75 -30.27
C ARG A 341 -0.06 9.24 -31.53
N PRO A 342 0.67 9.21 -32.67
CA PRO A 342 0.17 8.62 -33.88
C PRO A 342 -0.02 7.13 -33.67
N CYS A 343 -1.24 6.65 -33.91
CA CYS A 343 -1.65 5.29 -33.60
C CYS A 343 -0.85 4.19 -34.34
N ASP A 344 -0.08 4.56 -35.38
CA ASP A 344 0.75 3.66 -36.18
C ASP A 344 2.14 3.41 -35.58
N LYS A 345 2.54 4.14 -34.53
CA LYS A 345 3.79 3.93 -33.79
C LYS A 345 3.87 2.52 -33.21
N LEU A 346 5.07 1.94 -33.19
CA LEU A 346 5.31 0.62 -32.60
C LEU A 346 5.77 0.78 -31.15
N LEU A 347 4.82 0.67 -30.22
CA LEU A 347 5.06 0.82 -28.78
C LEU A 347 4.57 -0.41 -28.02
N PRO A 348 5.19 -0.76 -26.88
CA PRO A 348 4.62 -1.76 -25.97
C PRO A 348 3.22 -1.32 -25.51
N ALA A 349 2.43 -2.25 -24.95
CA ALA A 349 1.05 -1.96 -24.56
C ALA A 349 0.66 -2.66 -23.25
N PHE A 350 -0.15 -2.02 -22.42
CA PHE A 350 -0.77 -2.69 -21.28
C PHE A 350 -2.12 -3.25 -21.65
N CYS A 351 -2.31 -4.56 -21.44
CA CYS A 351 -3.62 -5.19 -21.45
C CYS A 351 -4.15 -5.36 -20.05
N GLU A 352 -5.47 -5.35 -19.92
CA GLU A 352 -6.19 -5.70 -18.71
C GLU A 352 -7.22 -6.78 -18.99
N ILE A 353 -7.44 -7.67 -18.02
CA ILE A 353 -8.57 -8.61 -17.99
C ILE A 353 -9.24 -8.50 -16.61
N SER A 354 -10.57 -8.35 -16.59
CA SER A 354 -11.37 -8.49 -15.37
C SER A 354 -11.63 -9.97 -15.12
N GLN A 355 -11.53 -10.41 -13.86
CA GLN A 355 -11.88 -11.79 -13.48
C GLN A 355 -13.38 -12.02 -13.27
N PHE A 356 -14.24 -11.00 -13.39
CA PHE A 356 -15.70 -11.12 -13.24
C PHE A 356 -16.48 -10.17 -14.14
#